data_AF-A0A1D1XJH2-F1
#
_entry.id   AF-A0A1D1XJH2-F1
#
_cell.length_a   1.000
_cell.length_b   1.000
_cell.length_c   1.000
_cell.angle_alpha   90.00
_cell.angle_beta   90.00
_cell.angle_gamma   90.00
#
_symmetry.space_group_name_H-M   'P 1'
#
loop_
_entity.id
_entity.type
_entity.pdbx_description
1 polymer ?
#
loop_
_entity_poly.entity_id
_entity_poly.type
_entity_poly.pdbx_seq_one_letter_code
_entity_poly.pdbx_strand_id
1 'polypeptide(L)'
;MEETFVPLRGIKNDLVGRLLCYKQDWAGGFNAGIRILAPTTYIFFASAIPVISFGEQLERNTEGILTAVQTLASTAICGIIHSIIGGQPLLILGVAEPTVLMYTFMFNFVKDRQDLGPKLFLPWTGWVCVWTAFLLFVMAILGACSIINRFTRVAGELFGLLIAMLFMQQAIRGLIDEFRIPERENPRQTQFLPSWRFGNGMFAFVLSFGLLLTALRSRKARSWRYGTGWLRGFVADYGVPFMVLVWTGVSYIPVHDVPKGIPRRLFSPNPWSHGAYSNWTVIKEMMKVPPLYIIGAFIPATMIAVLYYFDHSVASQLAQQKEFNLKKPSSYHYDLLLLGFLTLLCGLIGIPPSNGVIPQSPMHTKSLATLKHQLLCNKLSSTARRSIGQNSSLGQLYRHMQEAYNQMQTPLVYQNVSTMGLKELKQSTIQLASSTGNMDAPIDQSIFDVDKDIDDLLHVEVKEQRLSNLLQAMMVGACVAAMPVLKKIPTSVL
;
A
#
# COMPACT_ATOMS: atom_id res chain seq x y z
N MET A 1 2.51 -32.22 9.92
CA MET A 1 1.16 -32.74 10.18
C MET A 1 0.35 -32.50 8.92
N GLU A 2 0.10 -33.56 8.17
CA GLU A 2 -0.86 -33.55 7.06
C GLU A 2 -2.25 -33.35 7.69
N GLU A 3 -2.75 -32.12 7.67
CA GLU A 3 -4.13 -31.86 8.05
C GLU A 3 -5.02 -32.51 6.99
N THR A 4 -5.85 -33.46 7.44
CA THR A 4 -6.94 -34.02 6.64
C THR A 4 -7.76 -32.88 6.05
N PHE A 5 -7.83 -32.87 4.72
CA PHE A 5 -8.36 -31.77 3.94
C PHE A 5 -9.89 -31.70 4.07
N VAL A 6 -10.36 -31.07 5.14
CA VAL A 6 -11.80 -30.82 5.34
C VAL A 6 -12.13 -29.49 4.68
N PRO A 7 -12.95 -29.46 3.60
CA PRO A 7 -13.34 -28.21 2.96
C PRO A 7 -14.02 -27.30 4.00
N LEU A 8 -13.79 -25.98 3.89
CA LEU A 8 -14.32 -24.93 4.78
C LEU A 8 -13.72 -24.85 6.20
N ARG A 9 -12.96 -25.84 6.67
CA ARG A 9 -12.39 -25.82 8.04
C ARG A 9 -11.38 -24.67 8.21
N GLY A 10 -10.56 -24.41 7.20
CA GLY A 10 -9.60 -23.29 7.19
C GLY A 10 -10.28 -21.93 7.33
N ILE A 11 -11.34 -21.68 6.55
CA ILE A 11 -12.11 -20.42 6.61
C ILE A 11 -12.76 -20.24 7.98
N LYS A 12 -13.34 -21.30 8.55
CA LYS A 12 -13.99 -21.25 9.87
C LYS A 12 -12.98 -20.93 10.98
N ASN A 13 -11.80 -21.55 10.95
CA ASN A 13 -10.75 -21.30 11.94
C ASN A 13 -10.22 -19.87 11.84
N ASP A 14 -9.96 -19.39 10.62
CA ASP A 14 -9.52 -18.02 10.33
C ASP A 14 -10.53 -16.98 10.88
N LEU A 15 -11.82 -17.21 10.63
CA LEU A 15 -12.90 -16.31 11.04
C LEU A 15 -13.08 -16.28 12.57
N VAL A 16 -13.06 -17.45 13.23
CA VAL A 16 -13.18 -17.54 14.70
C VAL A 16 -11.98 -16.90 15.38
N GLY A 17 -10.76 -17.13 14.88
CA GLY A 17 -9.55 -16.52 15.44
C GLY A 17 -9.55 -14.99 15.34
N ARG A 18 -10.02 -14.44 14.21
CA ARG A 18 -10.04 -12.99 13.97
C ARG A 18 -11.20 -12.27 14.65
N LEU A 19 -12.37 -12.90 14.79
CA LEU A 19 -13.53 -12.32 15.49
C LEU A 19 -13.19 -11.94 16.94
N LEU A 20 -12.37 -12.75 17.62
CA LEU A 20 -11.93 -12.47 18.99
C LEU A 20 -11.06 -11.21 19.09
N CYS A 21 -10.22 -10.96 18.08
CA CYS A 21 -9.32 -9.80 18.04
C CYS A 21 -10.00 -8.53 17.48
N TYR A 22 -11.16 -8.66 16.81
CA TYR A 22 -11.78 -7.58 16.05
C TYR A 22 -12.06 -6.32 16.89
N LYS A 23 -12.65 -6.48 18.10
CA LYS A 23 -12.93 -5.34 18.99
C LYS A 23 -11.65 -4.61 19.44
N GLN A 24 -10.55 -5.36 19.60
CA GLN A 24 -9.26 -4.81 20.03
C GLN A 24 -8.57 -4.03 18.90
N ASP A 25 -8.75 -4.43 17.64
CA ASP A 25 -8.20 -3.72 16.47
C ASP A 25 -8.74 -2.29 16.39
N TRP A 26 -10.05 -2.12 16.62
CA TRP A 26 -10.71 -0.83 16.58
C TRP A 26 -10.34 0.04 17.80
N ALA A 27 -10.46 -0.50 19.01
CA ALA A 27 -10.06 0.22 20.23
C ALA A 27 -8.58 0.62 20.20
N GLY A 28 -7.72 -0.26 19.67
CA GLY A 28 -6.29 -0.01 19.50
C GLY A 28 -5.94 1.04 18.45
N GLY A 29 -6.80 1.26 17.46
CA GLY A 29 -6.72 2.33 16.47
C GLY A 29 -7.09 3.68 17.07
N PHE A 30 -8.27 3.79 17.70
CA PHE A 30 -8.73 5.05 18.30
C PHE A 30 -7.79 5.57 19.40
N ASN A 31 -7.22 4.67 20.23
CA ASN A 31 -6.28 5.06 21.29
C ASN A 31 -4.94 5.63 20.79
N ALA A 32 -4.54 5.34 19.55
CA ALA A 32 -3.32 5.88 18.98
C ALA A 32 -3.53 7.25 18.30
N GLY A 33 -4.79 7.67 18.11
CA GLY A 33 -5.20 9.04 17.79
C GLY A 33 -4.42 9.70 16.66
N ILE A 34 -3.87 10.87 16.93
CA ILE A 34 -3.20 11.76 15.96
C ILE A 34 -1.92 11.14 15.37
N ARG A 35 -1.29 10.19 16.06
CA ARG A 35 -0.02 9.61 15.63
C ARG A 35 -0.17 8.59 14.49
N ILE A 36 -1.37 8.02 14.30
CA ILE A 36 -1.70 7.19 13.12
C ILE A 36 -1.75 8.05 11.85
N LEU A 37 -2.02 9.35 11.96
CA LEU A 37 -2.21 10.24 10.83
C LEU A 37 -0.97 10.31 9.91
N ALA A 38 0.22 10.18 10.49
CA ALA A 38 1.47 10.19 9.73
C ALA A 38 1.64 8.94 8.84
N PRO A 39 1.59 7.71 9.38
CA PRO A 39 1.55 6.49 8.56
C PRO A 39 0.39 6.48 7.54
N THR A 40 -0.81 6.90 7.92
CA THR A 40 -1.95 6.91 6.98
C THR A 40 -1.74 7.85 5.83
N THR A 41 -1.21 9.05 6.10
CA THR A 41 -0.95 10.03 5.04
C THR A 41 0.18 9.57 4.14
N TYR A 42 1.26 9.01 4.70
CA TYR A 42 2.35 8.42 3.93
C TYR A 42 1.86 7.30 3.01
N ILE A 43 1.10 6.33 3.55
CA ILE A 43 0.57 5.21 2.76
C ILE A 43 -0.51 5.66 1.77
N PHE A 44 -1.31 6.67 2.11
CA PHE A 44 -2.24 7.30 1.17
C PHE A 44 -1.51 7.77 -0.09
N PHE A 45 -0.43 8.55 0.05
CA PHE A 45 0.32 9.03 -1.10
C PHE A 45 1.08 7.91 -1.83
N ALA A 46 1.67 6.97 -1.09
CA ALA A 46 2.33 5.80 -1.67
C ALA A 46 1.35 4.89 -2.44
N SER A 47 0.05 4.95 -2.13
CA SER A 47 -1.00 4.20 -2.80
C SER A 47 -1.66 4.97 -3.93
N ALA A 48 -1.93 6.27 -3.75
CA ALA A 48 -2.63 7.09 -4.71
C ALA A 48 -1.81 7.33 -5.99
N ILE A 49 -0.50 7.61 -5.87
CA ILE A 49 0.35 7.94 -7.03
C ILE A 49 0.41 6.78 -8.04
N PRO A 50 0.76 5.54 -7.66
CA PRO A 50 0.77 4.43 -8.61
C PRO A 50 -0.60 4.15 -9.20
N VAL A 51 -1.68 4.28 -8.41
CA VAL A 51 -3.05 4.04 -8.89
C VAL A 51 -3.47 5.09 -9.93
N ILE A 52 -3.07 6.35 -9.77
CA ILE A 52 -3.30 7.41 -10.76
C ILE A 52 -2.52 7.11 -12.04
N SER A 53 -1.24 6.76 -11.92
CA SER A 53 -0.38 6.41 -13.06
C SER A 53 -0.91 5.20 -13.85
N PHE A 54 -1.28 4.12 -13.16
CA PHE A 54 -1.93 2.95 -13.75
C PHE A 54 -3.31 3.25 -14.34
N GLY A 55 -4.06 4.15 -13.70
CA GLY A 55 -5.33 4.64 -14.21
C GLY A 55 -5.18 5.40 -15.53
N GLU A 56 -4.15 6.24 -15.64
CA GLU A 56 -3.82 6.94 -16.88
C GLU A 56 -3.32 5.96 -17.96
N GLN A 57 -2.51 4.97 -17.57
CA GLN A 57 -2.07 3.92 -18.49
C GLN A 57 -3.26 3.12 -19.05
N LEU A 58 -4.21 2.73 -18.21
CA LEU A 58 -5.48 2.13 -18.64
C LEU A 58 -6.25 3.06 -19.56
N GLU A 59 -6.32 4.34 -19.22
CA GLU A 59 -7.00 5.34 -20.04
C GLU A 59 -6.40 5.46 -21.43
N ARG A 60 -5.07 5.44 -21.56
CA ARG A 60 -4.35 5.46 -22.85
C ARG A 60 -4.49 4.15 -23.63
N ASN A 61 -4.48 3.00 -22.96
CA ASN A 61 -4.55 1.70 -23.62
C ASN A 61 -5.97 1.28 -24.04
N THR A 62 -7.01 1.77 -23.36
CA THR A 62 -8.40 1.31 -23.55
C THR A 62 -9.28 2.32 -24.30
N GLU A 63 -8.69 3.18 -25.13
CA GLU A 63 -9.42 4.21 -25.89
C GLU A 63 -10.31 5.16 -25.06
N GLY A 64 -9.99 5.33 -23.77
CA GLY A 64 -10.72 6.21 -22.85
C GLY A 64 -11.95 5.56 -22.21
N ILE A 65 -12.13 4.25 -22.40
CA ILE A 65 -13.25 3.48 -21.82
C ILE A 65 -13.06 3.30 -20.31
N LEU A 66 -11.84 2.91 -19.90
CA LEU A 66 -11.43 2.88 -18.51
C LEU A 66 -10.64 4.13 -18.17
N THR A 67 -11.01 4.82 -17.10
CA THR A 67 -10.42 6.10 -16.70
C THR A 67 -9.71 5.99 -15.36
N ALA A 68 -8.79 6.92 -15.07
CA ALA A 68 -8.11 6.95 -13.77
C ALA A 68 -9.06 7.05 -12.57
N VAL A 69 -10.23 7.65 -12.77
CA VAL A 69 -11.29 7.77 -11.76
C VAL A 69 -11.86 6.40 -11.37
N GLN A 70 -12.09 5.50 -12.32
CA GLN A 70 -12.62 4.16 -12.04
C GLN A 70 -11.59 3.31 -11.30
N THR A 71 -10.31 3.47 -11.62
CA THR A 71 -9.21 2.80 -10.90
C THR A 71 -9.13 3.29 -9.45
N LEU A 72 -9.22 4.61 -9.21
CA LEU A 72 -9.27 5.18 -7.86
C LEU A 72 -10.54 4.78 -7.08
N ALA A 73 -11.69 4.73 -7.75
CA ALA A 73 -12.94 4.28 -7.14
C ALA A 73 -12.84 2.81 -6.72
N SER A 74 -12.24 1.96 -7.55
CA SER A 74 -12.00 0.55 -7.22
C SER A 74 -11.13 0.39 -5.96
N THR A 75 -10.00 1.09 -5.89
CA THR A 75 -9.11 0.98 -4.73
C THR A 75 -9.76 1.54 -3.46
N ALA A 76 -10.53 2.62 -3.55
CA ALA A 76 -11.28 3.16 -2.42
C ALA A 76 -12.36 2.19 -1.92
N ILE A 77 -13.21 1.67 -2.81
CA ILE A 77 -14.31 0.77 -2.44
C ILE A 77 -13.77 -0.55 -1.87
N CYS A 78 -12.79 -1.17 -2.56
CA CYS A 78 -12.18 -2.41 -2.10
C CYS A 78 -11.44 -2.22 -0.78
N GLY A 79 -10.71 -1.11 -0.62
CA GLY A 79 -10.00 -0.77 0.60
C GLY A 79 -10.94 -0.56 1.79
N ILE A 80 -12.06 0.14 1.61
CA ILE A 80 -13.06 0.34 2.67
C ILE A 80 -13.66 -1.00 3.08
N ILE A 81 -14.17 -1.79 2.12
CA ILE A 81 -14.81 -3.07 2.41
C ILE A 81 -13.83 -4.02 3.11
N HIS A 82 -12.58 -4.11 2.63
CA HIS A 82 -11.58 -4.97 3.23
C HIS A 82 -11.11 -4.48 4.61
N SER A 83 -11.04 -3.17 4.85
CA SER A 83 -10.71 -2.67 6.19
C SER A 83 -11.76 -3.06 7.25
N ILE A 84 -13.04 -3.11 6.85
CA ILE A 84 -14.16 -3.46 7.74
C ILE A 84 -14.27 -4.97 7.89
N ILE A 85 -14.26 -5.72 6.79
CA ILE A 85 -14.61 -7.15 6.76
C ILE A 85 -13.37 -8.05 6.76
N GLY A 86 -12.24 -7.61 6.18
CA GLY A 86 -11.05 -8.42 5.95
C GLY A 86 -10.43 -9.04 7.19
N GLY A 87 -9.81 -10.21 7.01
CA GLY A 87 -9.07 -10.94 8.03
C GLY A 87 -7.76 -10.24 8.37
N GLN A 88 -6.97 -9.84 7.37
CA GLN A 88 -5.68 -9.16 7.56
C GLN A 88 -5.77 -7.63 7.39
N PRO A 89 -5.77 -6.85 8.48
CA PRO A 89 -5.92 -5.39 8.40
C PRO A 89 -4.65 -4.64 7.99
N LEU A 90 -3.52 -5.33 7.77
CA LEU A 90 -2.28 -4.71 7.30
C LEU A 90 -2.16 -4.66 5.77
N LEU A 91 -2.98 -5.47 5.08
CA LEU A 91 -2.93 -5.58 3.63
C LEU A 91 -3.54 -4.34 2.97
N ILE A 92 -2.80 -3.72 2.05
CA ILE A 92 -3.31 -2.61 1.24
C ILE A 92 -3.80 -3.17 -0.10
N LEU A 93 -5.07 -2.92 -0.40
CA LEU A 93 -5.67 -3.22 -1.69
C LEU A 93 -5.47 -2.04 -2.64
N GLY A 94 -5.04 -2.37 -3.86
CA GLY A 94 -4.89 -1.42 -4.94
C GLY A 94 -5.02 -2.09 -6.29
N VAL A 95 -4.89 -1.32 -7.36
CA VAL A 95 -4.75 -1.89 -8.71
C VAL A 95 -3.26 -2.06 -8.96
N ALA A 96 -2.84 -3.29 -9.24
CA ALA A 96 -1.47 -3.61 -9.60
C ALA A 96 -1.26 -3.57 -11.12
N GLU A 97 0.00 -3.40 -11.56
CA GLU A 97 0.38 -3.41 -12.97
C GLU A 97 -0.09 -4.67 -13.73
N PRO A 98 0.02 -5.89 -13.18
CA PRO A 98 -0.47 -7.08 -13.86
C PRO A 98 -1.96 -7.01 -14.23
N THR A 99 -2.79 -6.39 -13.39
CA THR A 99 -4.21 -6.12 -13.71
C THR A 99 -4.32 -5.19 -14.92
N VAL A 100 -3.53 -4.12 -14.98
CA VAL A 100 -3.52 -3.17 -16.11
C VAL A 100 -3.12 -3.85 -17.42
N LEU A 101 -2.08 -4.69 -17.39
CA LEU A 101 -1.63 -5.45 -18.55
C LEU A 101 -2.70 -6.42 -19.03
N MET A 102 -3.35 -7.12 -18.10
CA MET A 102 -4.44 -8.04 -18.41
C MET A 102 -5.63 -7.33 -19.06
N TYR A 103 -6.04 -6.20 -18.52
CA TYR A 103 -7.11 -5.38 -19.08
C TYR A 103 -6.74 -4.82 -20.47
N THR A 104 -5.48 -4.45 -20.67
CA THR A 104 -4.98 -4.01 -21.99
C THR A 104 -5.03 -5.15 -23.01
N PHE A 105 -4.59 -6.35 -22.64
CA PHE A 105 -4.67 -7.53 -23.52
C PHE A 105 -6.12 -7.89 -23.85
N MET A 106 -6.98 -7.88 -22.85
CA MET A 106 -8.42 -8.08 -23.00
C MET A 106 -9.06 -7.06 -23.94
N PHE A 107 -8.66 -5.78 -23.84
CA PHE A 107 -9.16 -4.74 -24.71
C PHE A 107 -8.71 -4.94 -26.17
N ASN A 108 -7.43 -5.24 -26.39
CA ASN A 108 -6.91 -5.53 -27.73
C ASN A 108 -7.59 -6.75 -28.35
N PHE A 109 -7.85 -7.79 -27.55
CA PHE A 109 -8.57 -8.98 -28.02
C PHE A 109 -10.00 -8.66 -28.47
N VAL A 110 -10.67 -7.72 -27.80
CA VAL A 110 -12.05 -7.32 -28.09
C VAL A 110 -12.11 -6.34 -29.26
N LYS A 111 -11.20 -5.37 -29.33
CA LYS A 111 -11.21 -4.30 -30.34
C LYS A 111 -11.23 -4.80 -31.78
N ASP A 112 -10.53 -5.89 -32.07
CA ASP A 112 -10.39 -6.43 -33.43
C ASP A 112 -11.55 -7.36 -33.85
N ARG A 113 -12.53 -7.62 -32.95
CA ARG A 113 -13.65 -8.54 -33.19
C ARG A 113 -14.90 -7.77 -33.60
N GLN A 114 -15.51 -8.17 -34.72
CA GLN A 114 -16.76 -7.54 -35.20
C GLN A 114 -17.96 -7.82 -34.27
N ASP A 115 -17.96 -8.94 -33.54
CA ASP A 115 -19.06 -9.36 -32.66
C ASP A 115 -19.06 -8.65 -31.29
N LEU A 116 -17.88 -8.26 -30.80
CA LEU A 116 -17.71 -7.50 -29.56
C LEU A 116 -17.07 -6.16 -29.92
N GLY A 117 -17.89 -5.16 -30.23
CA GLY A 117 -17.38 -3.80 -30.36
C GLY A 117 -16.79 -3.25 -29.04
N PRO A 118 -16.06 -2.13 -29.08
CA PRO A 118 -15.48 -1.48 -27.89
C PRO A 118 -16.55 -1.12 -26.83
N LYS A 119 -17.80 -0.94 -27.23
CA LYS A 119 -18.93 -0.67 -26.32
C LYS A 119 -19.30 -1.86 -25.44
N LEU A 120 -19.06 -3.09 -25.88
CA LEU A 120 -19.37 -4.33 -25.13
C LEU A 120 -18.18 -4.85 -24.30
N PHE A 121 -17.07 -4.11 -24.27
CA PHE A 121 -15.89 -4.46 -23.48
C PHE A 121 -16.20 -4.50 -21.97
N LEU A 122 -16.87 -3.48 -21.40
CA LEU A 122 -17.20 -3.49 -19.97
C LEU A 122 -18.09 -4.69 -19.59
N PRO A 123 -19.21 -4.96 -20.29
CA PRO A 123 -20.03 -6.16 -20.05
C PRO A 123 -19.25 -7.48 -20.11
N TRP A 124 -18.35 -7.62 -21.08
CA TRP A 124 -17.52 -8.82 -21.20
C TRP A 124 -16.53 -8.96 -20.04
N THR A 125 -15.89 -7.87 -19.62
CA THR A 125 -15.00 -7.88 -18.43
C THR A 125 -15.77 -8.23 -17.16
N GLY A 126 -17.05 -7.85 -17.05
CA GLY A 126 -17.95 -8.31 -15.99
C GLY A 126 -18.07 -9.83 -15.94
N TRP A 127 -18.31 -10.50 -17.07
CA TRP A 127 -18.37 -11.97 -17.14
C TRP A 127 -17.04 -12.64 -16.80
N VAL A 128 -15.92 -12.06 -17.24
CA VAL A 128 -14.58 -12.52 -16.83
C VAL A 128 -14.45 -12.45 -15.30
N CYS A 129 -14.89 -11.37 -14.67
CA CYS A 129 -14.87 -11.24 -13.21
C CYS A 129 -15.80 -12.24 -12.50
N VAL A 130 -16.96 -12.59 -13.07
CA VAL A 130 -17.83 -13.64 -12.51
C VAL A 130 -17.11 -14.99 -12.47
N TRP A 131 -16.47 -15.38 -13.58
CA TRP A 131 -15.68 -16.62 -13.64
C TRP A 131 -14.47 -16.57 -12.72
N THR A 132 -13.77 -15.44 -12.64
CA THR A 132 -12.65 -15.26 -11.72
C THR A 132 -13.10 -15.39 -10.26
N ALA A 133 -14.22 -14.77 -9.88
CA ALA A 133 -14.78 -14.88 -8.54
C ALA A 133 -15.16 -16.33 -8.20
N PHE A 134 -15.79 -17.05 -9.15
CA PHE A 134 -16.11 -18.47 -8.99
C PHE A 134 -14.84 -19.31 -8.75
N LEU A 135 -13.79 -19.12 -9.54
CA LEU A 135 -12.51 -19.82 -9.37
C LEU A 135 -11.84 -19.48 -8.04
N LEU A 136 -11.87 -18.21 -7.62
CA LEU A 136 -11.33 -17.78 -6.31
C LEU A 136 -12.10 -18.42 -5.15
N PHE A 137 -13.43 -18.53 -5.23
CA PHE A 137 -14.23 -19.24 -4.23
C PHE A 137 -13.88 -20.73 -4.18
N VAL A 138 -13.74 -21.38 -5.33
CA VAL A 138 -13.33 -22.79 -5.41
C VAL A 138 -11.94 -22.97 -4.77
N MET A 139 -10.96 -22.13 -5.10
CA MET A 139 -9.62 -22.19 -4.51
C MET A 139 -9.62 -21.93 -2.99
N ALA A 140 -10.46 -21.00 -2.50
CA ALA A 140 -10.59 -20.73 -1.08
C ALA A 140 -11.19 -21.92 -0.30
N ILE A 141 -12.20 -22.58 -0.87
CA ILE A 141 -12.85 -23.77 -0.25
C ILE A 141 -11.90 -24.98 -0.30
N LEU A 142 -11.22 -25.16 -1.42
CA LEU A 142 -10.22 -26.21 -1.64
C LEU A 142 -8.87 -25.87 -0.99
N GLY A 143 -8.80 -24.98 0.01
CA GLY A 143 -7.59 -24.81 0.83
C GLY A 143 -6.30 -24.54 0.03
N ALA A 144 -6.41 -23.92 -1.15
CA ALA A 144 -5.26 -23.68 -2.03
C ALA A 144 -4.17 -22.87 -1.30
N CYS A 145 -4.56 -22.03 -0.35
CA CYS A 145 -3.65 -21.29 0.52
C CYS A 145 -2.64 -22.16 1.27
N SER A 146 -2.83 -23.48 1.42
CA SER A 146 -1.79 -24.38 1.94
C SER A 146 -0.50 -24.38 1.10
N ILE A 147 -0.60 -24.13 -0.20
CA ILE A 147 0.55 -23.98 -1.12
C ILE A 147 1.41 -22.77 -0.77
N ILE A 148 0.83 -21.76 -0.12
CA ILE A 148 1.54 -20.54 0.25
C ILE A 148 2.69 -20.81 1.22
N ASN A 149 2.54 -21.81 2.10
CA ASN A 149 3.57 -22.16 3.07
C ASN A 149 4.81 -22.79 2.41
N ARG A 150 4.69 -23.21 1.14
CA ARG A 150 5.80 -23.69 0.32
C ARG A 150 6.55 -22.54 -0.38
N PHE A 151 6.00 -21.33 -0.39
CA PHE A 151 6.65 -20.16 -0.96
C PHE A 151 7.80 -19.72 -0.07
N THR A 152 9.02 -19.81 -0.58
CA THR A 152 10.25 -19.53 0.17
C THR A 152 10.59 -18.04 0.14
N ARG A 153 11.44 -17.59 1.09
CA ARG A 153 12.00 -16.23 1.09
C ARG A 153 12.65 -15.86 -0.25
N VAL A 154 13.36 -16.82 -0.86
CA VAL A 154 14.01 -16.66 -2.17
C VAL A 154 12.98 -16.31 -3.24
N ALA A 155 11.88 -17.04 -3.32
CA ALA A 155 10.81 -16.76 -4.28
C ALA A 155 10.20 -15.37 -4.07
N GLY A 156 10.02 -14.95 -2.82
CA GLY A 156 9.49 -13.62 -2.49
C GLY A 156 10.43 -12.48 -2.88
N GLU A 157 11.73 -12.63 -2.65
CA GLU A 157 12.73 -11.62 -3.02
C GLU A 157 12.89 -11.52 -4.55
N LEU A 158 12.93 -12.65 -5.28
CA LEU A 158 12.94 -12.65 -6.75
C LEU A 158 11.67 -12.00 -7.33
N PHE A 159 10.51 -12.29 -6.75
CA PHE A 159 9.26 -11.69 -7.20
C PHE A 159 9.23 -10.17 -6.95
N GLY A 160 9.69 -9.73 -5.77
CA GLY A 160 9.86 -8.31 -5.48
C GLY A 160 10.81 -7.60 -6.45
N LEU A 161 11.91 -8.26 -6.84
CA LEU A 161 12.84 -7.75 -7.85
C LEU A 161 12.19 -7.63 -9.24
N LEU A 162 11.40 -8.62 -9.65
CA LEU A 162 10.67 -8.60 -10.91
C LEU A 162 9.70 -7.41 -10.97
N ILE A 163 8.91 -7.20 -9.92
CA ILE A 163 7.97 -6.06 -9.84
C ILE A 163 8.73 -4.74 -9.85
N ALA A 164 9.86 -4.63 -9.15
CA ALA A 164 10.67 -3.41 -9.17
C ALA A 164 11.25 -3.11 -10.57
N MET A 165 11.70 -4.14 -11.29
CA MET A 165 12.18 -4.01 -12.66
C MET A 165 11.07 -3.58 -13.63
N LEU A 166 9.88 -4.18 -13.53
CA LEU A 166 8.72 -3.80 -14.33
C LEU A 166 8.29 -2.35 -14.07
N PHE A 167 8.21 -1.94 -12.81
CA PHE A 167 7.92 -0.55 -12.44
C PHE A 167 8.92 0.44 -13.04
N MET A 168 10.22 0.12 -12.99
CA MET A 168 11.26 0.96 -13.57
C MET A 168 11.14 1.03 -15.10
N GLN A 169 10.83 -0.10 -15.75
CA GLN A 169 10.61 -0.16 -17.19
C GLN A 169 9.40 0.70 -17.61
N GLN A 170 8.30 0.66 -16.84
CA GLN A 170 7.12 1.49 -17.13
C GLN A 170 7.40 2.98 -16.93
N ALA A 171 8.15 3.35 -15.88
CA ALA A 171 8.57 4.75 -15.69
C ALA A 171 9.41 5.25 -16.87
N ILE A 172 10.32 4.43 -17.38
CA ILE A 172 11.12 4.77 -18.58
C ILE A 172 10.22 4.88 -19.82
N ARG A 173 9.26 3.97 -20.01
CA ARG A 173 8.30 4.04 -21.13
C ARG A 173 7.44 5.30 -21.06
N GLY A 174 6.90 5.64 -19.89
CA GLY A 174 6.14 6.87 -19.67
C GLY A 174 6.94 8.12 -20.02
N LEU A 175 8.23 8.15 -19.68
CA LEU A 175 9.12 9.26 -20.03
C LEU A 175 9.40 9.33 -21.54
N ILE A 176 9.56 8.19 -22.22
CA ILE A 176 9.71 8.13 -23.68
C ILE A 176 8.43 8.59 -24.39
N ASP A 177 7.26 8.29 -23.84
CA ASP A 177 5.97 8.67 -24.42
C ASP A 177 5.75 10.19 -24.41
N GLU A 178 6.37 10.93 -23.49
CA GLU A 178 6.37 12.40 -23.50
C GLU A 178 7.09 13.01 -24.72
N PHE A 179 8.03 12.27 -25.32
CA PHE A 179 8.70 12.66 -26.58
C PHE A 179 7.89 12.29 -27.82
N ARG A 180 6.96 11.34 -27.70
CA ARG A 180 6.15 10.82 -28.81
C ARG A 180 4.82 11.56 -28.90
N ILE A 181 4.22 11.58 -30.08
CA ILE A 181 2.85 12.10 -30.25
C ILE A 181 1.90 11.04 -29.69
N PRO A 182 0.96 11.38 -28.79
CA PRO A 182 -0.07 10.45 -28.37
C PRO A 182 -1.02 10.19 -29.55
N GLU A 183 -1.31 8.92 -29.82
CA GLU A 183 -2.09 8.46 -31.00
C GLU A 183 -3.51 9.06 -31.09
N ARG A 184 -4.01 9.68 -30.01
CA ARG A 184 -5.35 10.29 -29.92
C ARG A 184 -5.41 11.78 -30.28
N GLU A 185 -4.30 12.49 -30.29
CA GLU A 185 -4.32 13.95 -30.43
C GLU A 185 -4.02 14.38 -31.86
N ASN A 186 -4.74 15.41 -32.33
CA ASN A 186 -4.61 15.89 -33.70
C ASN A 186 -3.15 16.32 -33.96
N PRO A 187 -2.44 15.71 -34.93
CA PRO A 187 -1.03 15.98 -35.18
C PRO A 187 -0.75 17.42 -35.66
N ARG A 188 -1.80 18.21 -35.91
CA ARG A 188 -1.75 19.61 -36.34
C ARG A 188 -1.79 20.63 -35.20
N GLN A 189 -1.93 20.23 -33.93
CA GLN A 189 -1.86 21.18 -32.82
C GLN A 189 -0.45 21.72 -32.65
N THR A 190 -0.33 23.01 -32.29
CA THR A 190 0.95 23.73 -32.14
C THR A 190 1.87 23.11 -31.09
N GLN A 191 1.31 22.36 -30.13
CA GLN A 191 2.03 21.58 -29.12
C GLN A 191 2.86 20.43 -29.71
N PHE A 192 2.47 19.91 -30.88
CA PHE A 192 3.16 18.83 -31.57
C PHE A 192 4.08 19.34 -32.68
N LEU A 193 4.51 20.60 -32.70
CA LEU A 193 5.63 20.98 -33.57
C LEU A 193 6.93 20.33 -33.06
N PRO A 194 7.89 19.96 -33.92
CA PRO A 194 9.13 19.28 -33.53
C PRO A 194 9.89 19.98 -32.40
N SER A 195 9.98 21.32 -32.43
CA SER A 195 10.64 22.13 -31.42
C SER A 195 9.95 22.05 -30.04
N TRP A 196 8.62 22.08 -30.02
CA TRP A 196 7.84 22.00 -28.78
C TRP A 196 7.74 20.58 -28.21
N ARG A 197 7.79 19.54 -29.07
CA ARG A 197 7.90 18.14 -28.64
C ARG A 197 9.22 17.88 -27.92
N PHE A 198 10.33 18.34 -28.50
CA PHE A 198 11.64 18.20 -27.87
C PHE A 198 11.72 19.00 -26.56
N GLY A 199 11.16 20.22 -26.53
CA GLY A 199 11.03 21.02 -25.32
C GLY A 199 10.21 20.32 -24.21
N ASN A 200 9.05 19.75 -24.55
CA ASN A 200 8.23 19.00 -23.60
C ASN A 200 8.96 17.78 -23.05
N GLY A 201 9.62 17.01 -23.91
CA GLY A 201 10.39 15.83 -23.48
C GLY A 201 11.57 16.20 -22.57
N MET A 202 12.35 17.23 -22.91
CA MET A 202 13.44 17.71 -22.06
C MET A 202 12.93 18.23 -20.71
N PHE A 203 11.80 18.95 -20.72
CA PHE A 203 11.17 19.42 -19.50
C PHE A 203 10.67 18.25 -18.63
N ALA A 204 10.08 17.22 -19.24
CA ALA A 204 9.67 15.99 -18.55
C ALA A 204 10.85 15.27 -17.90
N PHE A 205 12.01 15.18 -18.58
CA PHE A 205 13.23 14.64 -17.99
C PHE A 205 13.68 15.42 -16.74
N VAL A 206 13.68 16.76 -16.82
CA VAL A 206 14.07 17.62 -15.69
C VAL A 206 13.12 17.42 -14.50
N LEU A 207 11.80 17.40 -14.75
CA LEU A 207 10.80 17.20 -13.71
C LEU A 207 10.91 15.81 -13.07
N SER A 208 11.05 14.75 -13.88
CA SER A 208 11.12 13.37 -13.41
C SER A 208 12.42 13.07 -12.63
N PHE A 209 13.59 13.40 -13.18
CA PHE A 209 14.87 13.22 -12.47
C PHE A 209 15.00 14.16 -11.28
N GLY A 210 14.46 15.38 -11.39
CA GLY A 210 14.38 16.34 -10.30
C GLY A 210 13.60 15.79 -9.12
N LEU A 211 12.40 15.25 -9.37
CA LEU A 211 11.58 14.58 -8.36
C LEU A 211 12.31 13.38 -7.77
N LEU A 212 12.89 12.50 -8.59
CA LEU A 212 13.60 11.32 -8.12
C LEU A 212 14.74 11.67 -7.16
N LEU A 213 15.61 12.62 -7.55
CA LEU A 213 16.76 13.02 -6.74
C LEU A 213 16.31 13.68 -5.42
N THR A 214 15.33 14.57 -5.48
CA THR A 214 14.82 15.27 -4.29
C THR A 214 14.04 14.35 -3.36
N ALA A 215 13.24 13.41 -3.88
CA ALA A 215 12.53 12.40 -3.09
C ALA A 215 13.51 11.44 -2.39
N LEU A 216 14.58 11.00 -3.08
CA LEU A 216 15.63 10.19 -2.47
C LEU A 216 16.39 10.95 -1.38
N ARG A 217 16.65 12.24 -1.58
CA ARG A 217 17.23 13.11 -0.53
C ARG A 217 16.29 13.25 0.65
N SER A 218 14.99 13.42 0.42
CA SER A 218 13.98 13.50 1.48
C SER A 218 13.92 12.20 2.29
N ARG A 219 14.00 11.02 1.65
CA ARG A 219 14.05 9.74 2.36
C ARG A 219 15.31 9.59 3.21
N LYS A 220 16.44 10.12 2.73
CA LYS A 220 17.71 10.20 3.49
C LYS A 220 17.72 11.32 4.54
N ALA A 221 16.66 12.12 4.64
CA ALA A 221 16.60 13.19 5.63
C ALA A 221 16.71 12.64 7.05
N ARG A 222 16.16 11.45 7.37
CA ARG A 222 16.34 10.80 8.69
C ARG A 222 17.79 10.60 9.11
N SER A 223 18.76 10.60 8.20
CA SER A 223 20.20 10.49 8.53
C SER A 223 20.95 11.81 8.35
N TRP A 224 20.27 12.92 8.06
CA TRP A 224 20.94 14.21 7.98
C TRP A 224 21.48 14.64 9.34
N ARG A 225 22.74 15.12 9.29
CA ARG A 225 23.43 15.75 10.42
C ARG A 225 22.90 17.15 10.72
N TYR A 226 22.23 17.76 9.75
CA TYR A 226 21.66 19.10 9.84
C TYR A 226 20.14 19.01 10.04
N GLY A 227 19.61 19.83 10.95
CA GLY A 227 18.18 19.93 11.24
C GLY A 227 17.79 19.34 12.59
N THR A 228 16.69 19.85 13.15
CA THR A 228 16.13 19.33 14.40
C THR A 228 15.51 17.95 14.19
N GLY A 229 15.58 17.07 15.19
CA GLY A 229 15.08 15.69 15.07
C GLY A 229 13.61 15.61 14.66
N TRP A 230 12.79 16.56 15.12
CA TRP A 230 11.37 16.65 14.75
C TRP A 230 11.15 17.00 13.28
N LEU A 231 11.83 18.04 12.77
CA LEU A 231 11.70 18.47 11.37
C LEU A 231 12.26 17.42 10.41
N ARG A 232 13.34 16.75 10.83
CA ARG A 232 13.95 15.63 10.10
C ARG A 232 13.00 14.45 9.92
N GLY A 233 12.25 14.09 10.97
CA GLY A 233 11.21 13.07 10.90
C GLY A 233 10.09 13.47 9.95
N PHE A 234 9.59 14.70 10.07
CA PHE A 234 8.53 15.22 9.20
C PHE A 234 8.92 15.23 7.72
N VAL A 235 10.12 15.73 7.38
CA VAL A 235 10.61 15.77 5.99
C VAL A 235 10.84 14.37 5.41
N ALA A 236 11.21 13.39 6.24
CA ALA A 236 11.38 12.02 5.76
C ALA A 236 10.05 11.31 5.52
N ASP A 237 9.07 11.55 6.38
CA ASP A 237 7.77 10.87 6.33
C ASP A 237 6.87 11.49 5.25
N TYR A 238 6.88 12.83 5.11
CA TYR A 238 6.09 13.55 4.09
C TYR A 238 6.91 13.98 2.87
N GLY A 239 8.12 13.46 2.73
CA GLY A 239 9.07 13.90 1.71
C GLY A 239 8.59 13.71 0.28
N VAL A 240 8.13 12.50 -0.05
CA VAL A 240 7.63 12.16 -1.40
C VAL A 240 6.45 13.06 -1.81
N PRO A 241 5.35 13.17 -1.03
CA PRO A 241 4.23 14.02 -1.43
C PRO A 241 4.58 15.51 -1.45
N PHE A 242 5.41 15.98 -0.52
CA PHE A 242 5.89 17.35 -0.55
C PHE A 242 6.68 17.66 -1.83
N MET A 243 7.56 16.75 -2.26
CA MET A 243 8.30 16.93 -3.51
C MET A 243 7.41 16.88 -4.75
N VAL A 244 6.35 16.07 -4.75
CA VAL A 244 5.34 16.10 -5.83
C VAL A 244 4.70 17.49 -5.92
N LEU A 245 4.34 18.12 -4.80
CA LEU A 245 3.78 19.48 -4.79
C LEU A 245 4.80 20.52 -5.26
N VAL A 246 6.05 20.44 -4.81
CA VAL A 246 7.13 21.36 -5.23
C VAL A 246 7.37 21.26 -6.72
N TRP A 247 7.55 20.06 -7.27
CA TRP A 247 7.81 19.87 -8.70
C TRP A 247 6.58 20.14 -9.57
N THR A 248 5.38 19.89 -9.04
CA THR A 248 4.14 20.41 -9.65
C THR A 248 4.17 21.93 -9.70
N GLY A 249 4.55 22.62 -8.62
CA GLY A 249 4.70 24.08 -8.60
C GLY A 249 5.74 24.60 -9.60
N VAL A 250 6.92 23.97 -9.66
CA VAL A 250 7.98 24.28 -10.63
C VAL A 250 7.47 24.14 -12.07
N SER A 251 6.58 23.18 -12.32
CA SER A 251 5.97 23.01 -13.64
C SER A 251 5.10 24.20 -14.10
N TYR A 252 4.62 25.04 -13.18
CA TYR A 252 3.82 26.23 -13.48
C TYR A 252 4.65 27.50 -13.71
N ILE A 253 5.95 27.50 -13.39
CA ILE A 253 6.82 28.67 -13.56
C ILE A 253 7.00 29.08 -15.05
N PRO A 254 7.14 28.16 -16.02
CA PRO A 254 7.33 28.52 -17.43
C PRO A 254 6.06 28.92 -18.20
N VAL A 255 4.91 29.08 -17.54
CA VAL A 255 3.58 29.20 -18.20
C VAL A 255 3.44 30.43 -19.11
N HIS A 256 4.29 31.46 -18.95
CA HIS A 256 4.25 32.65 -19.80
C HIS A 256 4.86 32.47 -21.20
N ASP A 257 5.80 31.54 -21.38
CA ASP A 257 6.56 31.37 -22.63
C ASP A 257 6.17 30.11 -23.42
N VAL A 258 5.25 29.29 -22.90
CA VAL A 258 4.96 27.95 -23.41
C VAL A 258 3.48 27.82 -23.81
N PRO A 259 3.15 27.24 -25.00
CA PRO A 259 1.77 27.06 -25.43
C PRO A 259 0.98 26.18 -24.43
N LYS A 260 -0.28 26.55 -24.19
CA LYS A 260 -1.22 25.83 -23.30
C LYS A 260 -1.21 24.34 -23.67
N GLY A 261 -0.71 23.46 -22.80
CA GLY A 261 -0.62 22.00 -23.03
C GLY A 261 0.72 21.36 -22.66
N ILE A 262 1.74 22.16 -22.36
CA ILE A 262 3.06 21.69 -21.89
C ILE A 262 3.22 22.13 -20.41
N PRO A 263 3.60 21.24 -19.48
CA PRO A 263 3.76 19.79 -19.65
C PRO A 263 2.41 19.10 -19.83
N ARG A 264 2.41 17.88 -20.40
CA ARG A 264 1.20 17.06 -20.47
C ARG A 264 0.65 16.84 -19.07
N ARG A 265 -0.66 16.90 -18.97
CA ARG A 265 -1.40 16.83 -17.71
C ARG A 265 -2.38 15.68 -17.78
N LEU A 266 -2.76 15.19 -16.61
CA LEU A 266 -3.74 14.12 -16.51
C LEU A 266 -5.05 14.56 -17.19
N PHE A 267 -5.36 13.97 -18.33
CA PHE A 267 -6.69 14.03 -18.91
C PHE A 267 -7.50 12.93 -18.24
N SER A 268 -8.52 13.32 -17.49
CA SER A 268 -9.61 12.42 -17.13
C SER A 268 -10.92 13.19 -17.28
N PRO A 269 -12.01 12.59 -17.74
CA PRO A 269 -13.31 13.23 -17.68
C PRO A 269 -13.68 13.53 -16.23
N ASN A 270 -14.37 14.65 -15.98
CA ASN A 270 -14.83 14.95 -14.61
C ASN A 270 -15.72 13.80 -14.12
N PRO A 271 -15.55 13.31 -12.88
CA PRO A 271 -16.41 12.26 -12.30
C PRO A 271 -17.90 12.63 -12.35
N TRP A 272 -18.19 13.94 -12.33
CA TRP A 272 -19.52 14.54 -12.29
C TRP A 272 -20.10 14.88 -13.67
N SER A 273 -19.41 14.53 -14.77
CA SER A 273 -19.95 14.75 -16.12
C SER A 273 -21.03 13.73 -16.46
N HIS A 274 -22.08 14.16 -17.18
CA HIS A 274 -23.28 13.35 -17.47
C HIS A 274 -23.01 12.00 -18.17
N GLY A 275 -21.83 11.77 -18.73
CA GLY A 275 -21.42 10.48 -19.33
C GLY A 275 -20.72 9.49 -18.38
N ALA A 276 -20.19 9.94 -17.24
CA ALA A 276 -19.42 9.10 -16.32
C ALA A 276 -20.29 8.03 -15.62
N TYR A 277 -21.55 8.35 -15.35
CA TYR A 277 -22.53 7.45 -14.72
C TYR A 277 -23.03 6.34 -15.67
N SER A 278 -22.91 6.51 -16.99
CA SER A 278 -23.34 5.50 -17.97
C SER A 278 -22.51 4.22 -17.87
N ASN A 279 -21.24 4.33 -17.47
CA ASN A 279 -20.33 3.19 -17.37
C ASN A 279 -20.47 2.39 -16.05
N TRP A 280 -21.29 2.85 -15.10
CA TRP A 280 -21.37 2.26 -13.75
C TRP A 280 -22.48 1.20 -13.59
N THR A 281 -23.30 0.98 -14.62
CA THR A 281 -24.39 -0.01 -14.59
C THR A 281 -24.22 -1.07 -15.67
N VAL A 282 -23.06 -1.74 -15.65
CA VAL A 282 -22.71 -2.83 -16.58
C VAL A 282 -23.69 -4.01 -16.49
N ILE A 283 -24.29 -4.25 -15.32
CA ILE A 283 -25.25 -5.35 -15.06
C ILE A 283 -26.35 -5.44 -16.12
N LYS A 284 -26.91 -4.32 -16.58
CA LYS A 284 -28.02 -4.32 -17.56
C LYS A 284 -27.55 -4.71 -18.97
N GLU A 285 -26.27 -4.55 -19.27
CA GLU A 285 -25.69 -4.81 -20.58
C GLU A 285 -24.96 -6.16 -20.65
N MET A 286 -24.70 -6.82 -19.52
CA MET A 286 -24.12 -8.17 -19.45
C MET A 286 -24.93 -9.20 -20.24
N MET A 287 -26.27 -9.07 -20.25
CA MET A 287 -27.16 -9.99 -20.99
C MET A 287 -27.06 -9.85 -22.52
N LYS A 288 -26.42 -8.80 -23.04
CA LYS A 288 -26.27 -8.57 -24.48
C LYS A 288 -25.02 -9.24 -25.07
N VAL A 289 -24.15 -9.82 -24.23
CA VAL A 289 -22.92 -10.48 -24.67
C VAL A 289 -23.26 -11.84 -25.28
N PRO A 290 -22.71 -12.20 -26.46
CA PRO A 290 -23.02 -13.50 -27.05
C PRO A 290 -22.53 -14.66 -26.18
N PRO A 291 -23.31 -15.77 -26.04
CA PRO A 291 -22.98 -16.87 -25.12
C PRO A 291 -21.61 -17.51 -25.36
N LEU A 292 -21.16 -17.54 -26.62
CA LEU A 292 -19.84 -18.07 -26.98
C LEU A 292 -18.71 -17.33 -26.27
N TYR A 293 -18.80 -16.00 -26.18
CA TYR A 293 -17.80 -15.17 -25.51
C TYR A 293 -17.91 -15.21 -23.98
N ILE A 294 -19.09 -15.54 -23.45
CA ILE A 294 -19.28 -15.80 -22.01
C ILE A 294 -18.55 -17.07 -21.60
N ILE A 295 -18.59 -18.13 -22.42
CA ILE A 295 -17.82 -19.36 -22.17
C ILE A 295 -16.33 -19.10 -22.41
N GLY A 296 -15.99 -18.39 -23.49
CA GLY A 296 -14.61 -18.00 -23.80
C GLY A 296 -13.94 -17.12 -22.73
N ALA A 297 -14.72 -16.37 -21.96
CA ALA A 297 -14.25 -15.58 -20.81
C ALA A 297 -13.60 -16.42 -19.70
N PHE A 298 -13.83 -17.74 -19.67
CA PHE A 298 -13.22 -18.65 -18.71
C PHE A 298 -11.68 -18.68 -18.80
N ILE A 299 -11.12 -18.54 -20.01
CA ILE A 299 -9.66 -18.57 -20.25
C ILE A 299 -8.96 -17.38 -19.57
N PRO A 300 -9.31 -16.11 -19.89
CA PRO A 300 -8.71 -14.96 -19.20
C PRO A 300 -9.06 -14.97 -17.71
N ALA A 301 -10.25 -15.45 -17.33
CA ALA A 301 -10.64 -15.54 -15.92
C ALA A 301 -9.74 -16.47 -15.11
N THR A 302 -9.33 -17.60 -15.70
CA THR A 302 -8.40 -18.56 -15.06
C THR A 302 -7.03 -17.93 -14.84
N MET A 303 -6.51 -17.23 -15.85
CA MET A 303 -5.22 -16.53 -15.72
C MET A 303 -5.28 -15.42 -14.65
N ILE A 304 -6.35 -14.62 -14.63
CA ILE A 304 -6.54 -13.59 -13.59
C ILE A 304 -6.71 -14.22 -12.20
N ALA A 305 -7.44 -15.34 -12.08
CA ALA A 305 -7.63 -16.02 -10.80
C ALA A 305 -6.30 -16.51 -10.22
N VAL A 306 -5.43 -17.12 -11.03
CA VAL A 306 -4.10 -17.56 -10.59
C VAL A 306 -3.22 -16.37 -10.21
N LEU A 307 -3.24 -15.30 -11.01
CA LEU A 307 -2.50 -14.07 -10.73
C LEU A 307 -2.94 -13.43 -9.41
N TYR A 308 -4.26 -13.34 -9.17
CA TYR A 308 -4.81 -12.74 -7.95
C TYR A 308 -4.58 -13.59 -6.72
N TYR A 309 -4.72 -14.91 -6.88
CA TYR A 309 -4.33 -15.86 -5.85
C TYR A 309 -2.86 -15.64 -5.46
N PHE A 310 -1.96 -15.53 -6.45
CA PHE A 310 -0.53 -15.33 -6.19
C PHE A 310 -0.23 -13.98 -5.55
N ASP A 311 -0.65 -12.87 -6.18
CA ASP A 311 -0.32 -11.52 -5.73
C ASP A 311 -0.87 -11.25 -4.32
N HIS A 312 -2.13 -11.61 -4.06
CA HIS A 312 -2.76 -11.37 -2.78
C HIS A 312 -2.15 -12.24 -1.67
N SER A 313 -1.80 -13.48 -2.01
CA SER A 313 -1.10 -14.40 -1.11
C SER A 313 0.29 -13.87 -0.74
N VAL A 314 1.11 -13.56 -1.75
CA VAL A 314 2.48 -13.05 -1.55
C VAL A 314 2.47 -11.71 -0.82
N ALA A 315 1.55 -10.80 -1.15
CA ALA A 315 1.39 -9.54 -0.41
C ALA A 315 1.06 -9.78 1.06
N SER A 316 0.17 -10.74 1.37
CA SER A 316 -0.16 -11.11 2.75
C SER A 316 1.05 -11.71 3.49
N GLN A 317 1.83 -12.58 2.85
CA GLN A 317 3.06 -13.13 3.45
C GLN A 317 4.15 -12.07 3.67
N LEU A 318 4.36 -11.16 2.72
CA LEU A 318 5.33 -10.09 2.85
C LEU A 318 4.92 -9.07 3.93
N ALA A 319 3.63 -8.90 4.18
CA ALA A 319 3.14 -8.14 5.33
C ALA A 319 3.34 -8.91 6.65
N GLN A 320 3.43 -10.24 6.60
CA GLN A 320 3.51 -11.12 7.77
C GLN A 320 4.89 -11.77 7.96
N GLN A 321 5.96 -11.13 7.52
CA GLN A 321 7.30 -11.66 7.73
C GLN A 321 7.59 -11.85 9.22
N LYS A 322 8.32 -12.93 9.55
CA LYS A 322 8.76 -13.24 10.92
C LYS A 322 9.56 -12.09 11.55
N GLU A 323 10.19 -11.25 10.73
CA GLU A 323 10.91 -10.04 11.14
C GLU A 323 10.02 -9.02 11.89
N PHE A 324 8.70 -9.03 11.67
CA PHE A 324 7.76 -8.09 12.29
C PHE A 324 7.11 -8.60 13.58
N ASN A 325 7.42 -9.83 14.01
CA ASN A 325 6.92 -10.45 15.25
C ASN A 325 5.42 -10.22 15.50
N LEU A 326 4.58 -10.53 14.50
CA LEU A 326 3.13 -10.40 14.61
C LEU A 326 2.56 -11.38 15.64
N LYS A 327 1.68 -10.88 16.52
CA LYS A 327 1.11 -11.65 17.63
C LYS A 327 -0.29 -12.21 17.34
N LYS A 328 -0.95 -11.78 16.26
CA LYS A 328 -2.33 -12.17 15.93
C LYS A 328 -2.35 -13.28 14.87
N PRO A 329 -3.34 -14.20 14.92
CA PRO A 329 -3.41 -15.33 13.99
C PRO A 329 -3.62 -14.85 12.56
N SER A 330 -2.82 -15.31 11.60
CA SER A 330 -2.99 -14.97 10.19
C SER A 330 -4.31 -15.53 9.63
N SER A 331 -4.86 -14.85 8.63
CA SER A 331 -6.09 -15.28 7.96
C SER A 331 -5.85 -15.19 6.45
N TYR A 332 -5.61 -16.34 5.80
CA TYR A 332 -5.30 -16.38 4.37
C TYR A 332 -6.51 -16.84 3.55
N HIS A 333 -7.26 -17.82 4.06
CA HIS A 333 -8.37 -18.44 3.32
C HIS A 333 -9.55 -17.49 3.23
N TYR A 334 -9.85 -16.81 4.33
CA TYR A 334 -10.95 -15.85 4.39
C TYR A 334 -10.66 -14.60 3.54
N ASP A 335 -9.42 -14.13 3.52
CA ASP A 335 -9.02 -12.99 2.69
C ASP A 335 -9.12 -13.31 1.19
N LEU A 336 -8.77 -14.53 0.77
CA LEU A 336 -8.96 -14.98 -0.60
C LEU A 336 -10.45 -15.07 -0.98
N LEU A 337 -11.29 -15.54 -0.06
CA LEU A 337 -12.74 -15.57 -0.24
C LEU A 337 -13.31 -14.15 -0.40
N LEU A 338 -12.86 -13.22 0.46
CA LEU A 338 -13.26 -11.83 0.40
C LEU A 338 -12.81 -11.17 -0.91
N LEU A 339 -11.59 -11.48 -1.39
CA LEU A 339 -11.12 -11.03 -2.69
C LEU A 339 -12.04 -11.50 -3.81
N GLY A 340 -12.47 -12.76 -3.81
CA GLY A 340 -13.45 -13.28 -4.79
C GLY A 340 -14.76 -12.47 -4.78
N PHE A 341 -15.28 -12.15 -3.60
CA PHE A 341 -16.47 -11.31 -3.47
C PHE A 341 -16.25 -9.88 -3.99
N LEU A 342 -15.10 -9.28 -3.67
CA LEU A 342 -14.72 -7.95 -4.18
C LEU A 342 -14.57 -7.94 -5.70
N THR A 343 -13.95 -8.96 -6.29
CA THR A 343 -13.82 -9.08 -7.75
C THR A 343 -15.17 -9.17 -8.44
N LEU A 344 -16.12 -9.89 -7.85
CA LEU A 344 -17.48 -9.98 -8.36
C LEU A 344 -18.16 -8.60 -8.31
N LEU A 345 -18.06 -7.90 -7.18
CA LEU A 345 -18.64 -6.57 -7.00
C LEU A 345 -18.05 -5.55 -7.99
N CYS A 346 -16.71 -5.52 -8.14
CA CYS A 346 -16.03 -4.66 -9.10
C CYS A 346 -16.45 -4.95 -10.55
N GLY A 347 -16.54 -6.23 -10.92
CA GLY A 347 -16.97 -6.65 -12.26
C GLY A 347 -18.41 -6.24 -12.59
N LEU A 348 -19.32 -6.30 -11.62
CA LEU A 348 -20.71 -5.87 -11.79
C LEU A 348 -20.84 -4.34 -11.95
N ILE A 349 -20.00 -3.58 -11.24
CA ILE A 349 -19.97 -2.12 -11.35
C ILE A 349 -19.27 -1.67 -12.64
N GLY A 350 -18.35 -2.47 -13.19
CA GLY A 350 -17.54 -2.11 -14.36
C GLY A 350 -16.23 -1.39 -14.02
N ILE A 351 -15.75 -1.54 -12.78
CA ILE A 351 -14.48 -1.00 -12.32
C ILE A 351 -13.42 -2.11 -12.30
N PRO A 352 -12.14 -1.78 -12.55
CA PRO A 352 -11.09 -2.80 -12.57
C PRO A 352 -10.95 -3.41 -11.15
N PRO A 353 -10.87 -4.74 -11.00
CA PRO A 353 -10.74 -5.35 -9.69
C PRO A 353 -9.42 -4.97 -9.01
N SER A 354 -9.46 -4.92 -7.69
CA SER A 354 -8.32 -4.60 -6.84
C SER A 354 -7.76 -5.88 -6.21
N ASN A 355 -6.44 -5.95 -6.09
CA ASN A 355 -5.71 -7.04 -5.45
C ASN A 355 -4.73 -6.50 -4.39
N GLY A 356 -4.14 -7.40 -3.60
CA GLY A 356 -3.16 -7.02 -2.57
C GLY A 356 -1.88 -6.48 -3.20
N VAL A 357 -1.50 -5.24 -2.86
CA VAL A 357 -0.34 -4.58 -3.46
C VAL A 357 0.93 -4.90 -2.69
N ILE A 358 1.89 -5.47 -3.41
CA ILE A 358 3.14 -6.05 -2.88
C ILE A 358 4.11 -5.01 -2.31
N PRO A 359 4.41 -3.86 -2.94
CA PRO A 359 5.30 -2.88 -2.32
C PRO A 359 4.65 -2.12 -1.17
N GLN A 360 3.34 -1.88 -1.22
CA GLN A 360 2.64 -1.02 -0.26
C GLN A 360 2.38 -1.74 1.07
N SER A 361 2.03 -3.02 1.04
CA SER A 361 1.74 -3.82 2.24
C SER A 361 2.93 -3.92 3.25
N PRO A 362 4.18 -4.21 2.82
CA PRO A 362 5.34 -4.20 3.72
C PRO A 362 5.76 -2.78 4.10
N MET A 363 5.55 -1.76 3.24
CA MET A 363 5.80 -0.36 3.62
C MET A 363 4.85 0.10 4.73
N HIS A 364 3.57 -0.28 4.66
CA HIS A 364 2.60 -0.02 5.71
C HIS A 364 3.01 -0.70 7.02
N THR A 365 3.37 -1.98 6.95
CA THR A 365 3.84 -2.75 8.11
C THR A 365 5.10 -2.13 8.73
N LYS A 366 6.11 -1.76 7.92
CA LYS A 366 7.33 -1.07 8.36
C LYS A 366 7.04 0.29 8.99
N SER A 367 6.13 1.08 8.41
CA SER A 367 5.77 2.39 8.94
C SER A 367 5.14 2.29 10.35
N LEU A 368 4.23 1.34 10.55
CA LEU A 368 3.61 1.05 11.84
C LEU A 368 4.63 0.50 12.86
N ALA A 369 5.55 -0.33 12.40
CA ALA A 369 6.68 -0.85 13.18
C ALA A 369 7.56 0.30 13.72
N THR A 370 7.98 1.21 12.83
CA THR A 370 8.79 2.37 13.23
C THR A 370 8.05 3.30 14.16
N LEU A 371 6.74 3.50 13.96
CA LEU A 371 5.92 4.30 14.87
C LEU A 371 5.91 3.67 16.26
N LYS A 372 5.62 2.37 16.38
CA LYS A 372 5.58 1.69 17.68
C LYS A 372 6.93 1.72 18.38
N HIS A 373 8.01 1.48 17.64
CA HIS A 373 9.38 1.58 18.13
C HIS A 373 9.64 2.95 18.74
N GLN A 374 9.34 4.03 18.01
CA GLN A 374 9.47 5.39 18.51
C GLN A 374 8.59 5.68 19.74
N LEU A 375 7.38 5.13 19.80
CA LEU A 375 6.50 5.27 20.97
C LEU A 375 7.10 4.61 22.21
N LEU A 376 7.65 3.41 22.04
CA LEU A 376 8.31 2.67 23.10
C LEU A 376 9.56 3.40 23.58
N CYS A 377 10.46 3.79 22.66
CA CYS A 377 11.68 4.54 23.00
C CYS A 377 11.34 5.83 23.77
N ASN A 378 10.41 6.65 23.28
CA ASN A 378 10.03 7.90 23.94
C ASN A 378 9.44 7.70 25.35
N LYS A 379 8.64 6.64 25.54
CA LYS A 379 8.04 6.36 26.85
C LYS A 379 9.09 5.82 27.82
N LEU A 380 9.92 4.88 27.37
CA LEU A 380 10.98 4.31 28.18
C LEU A 380 12.02 5.37 28.55
N SER A 381 12.42 6.23 27.61
CA SER A 381 13.33 7.34 27.89
C SER A 381 12.70 8.37 28.84
N SER A 382 11.41 8.71 28.70
CA SER A 382 10.74 9.59 29.65
C SER A 382 10.63 8.99 31.06
N THR A 383 10.42 7.68 31.16
CA THR A 383 10.36 6.94 32.44
C THR A 383 11.74 6.85 33.07
N ALA A 384 12.77 6.62 32.25
CA ALA A 384 14.15 6.60 32.69
C ALA A 384 14.61 7.96 33.20
N ARG A 385 14.36 9.04 32.44
CA ARG A 385 14.65 10.42 32.86
C ARG A 385 13.93 10.81 34.16
N ARG A 386 12.67 10.39 34.32
CA ARG A 386 11.91 10.61 35.56
C ARG A 386 12.49 9.85 36.76
N SER A 387 12.95 8.62 36.54
CA SER A 387 13.56 7.79 37.58
C SER A 387 14.94 8.31 37.98
N ILE A 388 15.75 8.74 37.01
CA ILE A 388 17.05 9.40 37.24
C ILE A 388 16.84 10.71 38.04
N GLY A 389 15.85 11.52 37.69
CA GLY A 389 15.52 12.74 38.45
C GLY A 389 15.01 12.50 39.87
N GLN A 390 14.65 11.26 40.22
CA GLN A 390 14.25 10.84 41.57
C GLN A 390 15.39 10.15 42.35
N ASN A 391 16.62 10.12 41.81
CA ASN A 391 17.77 9.42 42.38
C ASN A 391 17.49 7.92 42.69
N SER A 392 16.68 7.26 41.86
CA SER A 392 16.35 5.84 42.05
C SER A 392 17.54 4.93 41.73
N SER A 393 17.71 3.83 42.46
CA SER A 393 18.76 2.85 42.17
C SER A 393 18.55 2.15 40.83
N LEU A 394 19.62 1.59 40.24
CA LEU A 394 19.59 0.91 38.94
C LEU A 394 18.51 -0.20 38.87
N GLY A 395 18.35 -0.96 39.95
CA GLY A 395 17.30 -1.99 40.05
C GLY A 395 15.86 -1.45 40.10
N GLN A 396 15.67 -0.22 40.59
CA GLN A 396 14.36 0.46 40.58
C GLN A 396 14.07 1.08 39.21
N LEU A 397 15.08 1.69 38.56
CA LEU A 397 14.99 2.16 37.18
C LEU A 397 14.51 1.05 36.24
N TYR A 398 15.13 -0.12 36.31
CA TYR A 398 14.73 -1.27 35.49
C TYR A 398 13.31 -1.76 35.79
N ARG A 399 12.88 -1.74 37.06
CA ARG A 399 11.49 -2.08 37.43
C ARG A 399 10.48 -1.09 36.85
N HIS A 400 10.73 0.21 36.99
CA HIS A 400 9.86 1.23 36.41
C HIS A 400 9.80 1.16 34.88
N MET A 401 10.94 0.90 34.22
CA MET A 401 10.98 0.69 32.77
C MET A 401 10.21 -0.57 32.36
N GLN A 402 10.32 -1.66 33.12
CA GLN A 402 9.58 -2.89 32.86
C GLN A 402 8.07 -2.73 33.10
N GLU A 403 7.67 -1.97 34.12
CA GLU A 403 6.28 -1.61 34.34
C GLU A 403 5.73 -0.72 33.22
N ALA A 404 6.49 0.29 32.78
CA ALA A 404 6.10 1.13 31.65
C ALA A 404 5.97 0.34 30.34
N TYR A 405 6.87 -0.65 30.13
CA TYR A 405 6.79 -1.58 29.00
C TYR A 405 5.55 -2.47 29.09
N ASN A 406 5.26 -3.04 30.26
CA ASN A 406 4.08 -3.87 30.51
C ASN A 406 2.76 -3.08 30.37
N GLN A 407 2.72 -1.81 30.80
CA GLN A 407 1.55 -0.95 30.63
C GLN A 407 1.26 -0.61 29.15
N MET A 408 2.32 -0.49 28.33
CA MET A 408 2.21 -0.27 26.89
C MET A 408 1.75 -1.52 26.12
N GLN A 409 2.09 -2.71 26.63
CA GLN A 409 1.56 -3.97 26.13
C GLN A 409 0.14 -4.17 26.69
N THR A 410 -0.88 -3.83 25.90
CA THR A 410 -2.29 -4.14 26.20
C THR A 410 -2.45 -5.54 26.80
N PRO A 411 -3.34 -5.75 27.80
CA PRO A 411 -3.42 -7.00 28.56
C PRO A 411 -3.80 -8.14 27.61
N LEU A 412 -2.81 -8.93 27.21
CA LEU A 412 -3.00 -10.13 26.40
C LEU A 412 -3.19 -11.30 27.36
N VAL A 413 -4.37 -11.91 27.32
CA VAL A 413 -4.75 -13.07 28.14
C VAL A 413 -4.10 -14.38 27.66
N TYR A 414 -3.28 -14.38 26.61
CA TYR A 414 -2.56 -15.61 26.22
C TYR A 414 -1.18 -15.27 25.64
N GLN A 415 -0.16 -15.95 26.19
CA GLN A 415 1.20 -16.18 25.69
C GLN A 415 2.36 -15.22 26.03
N ASN A 416 3.51 -15.91 26.16
CA ASN A 416 4.78 -15.51 26.73
C ASN A 416 5.29 -14.16 26.21
N VAL A 417 5.39 -13.22 27.16
CA VAL A 417 6.04 -11.94 27.01
C VAL A 417 7.47 -12.16 26.52
N SER A 418 7.85 -11.46 25.44
CA SER A 418 9.24 -11.28 25.00
C SER A 418 10.02 -10.46 26.05
N THR A 419 10.14 -11.04 27.25
CA THR A 419 10.96 -10.53 28.36
C THR A 419 12.44 -10.72 28.08
N MET A 420 12.81 -11.36 26.96
CA MET A 420 14.17 -11.81 26.66
C MET A 420 15.14 -10.61 26.57
N GLY A 421 14.86 -9.59 25.75
CA GLY A 421 15.77 -8.43 25.60
C GLY A 421 15.91 -7.59 26.88
N LEU A 422 14.82 -7.31 27.59
CA LEU A 422 14.89 -6.53 28.84
C LEU A 422 15.52 -7.34 30.01
N LYS A 423 15.37 -8.68 30.01
CA LYS A 423 16.06 -9.58 30.95
C LYS A 423 17.55 -9.69 30.64
N GLU A 424 17.93 -9.76 29.36
CA GLU A 424 19.32 -9.77 28.92
C GLU A 424 20.02 -8.46 29.27
N LEU A 425 19.36 -7.31 29.08
CA LEU A 425 19.87 -6.01 29.54
C LEU A 425 20.03 -5.97 31.05
N LYS A 426 18.98 -6.39 31.78
CA LYS A 426 19.04 -6.48 33.23
C LYS A 426 20.22 -7.36 33.66
N GLN A 427 20.46 -8.50 33.02
CA GLN A 427 21.57 -9.38 33.37
C GLN A 427 22.93 -8.81 32.97
N SER A 428 23.09 -8.23 31.78
CA SER A 428 24.35 -7.67 31.30
C SER A 428 24.76 -6.43 32.08
N THR A 429 23.82 -5.53 32.37
CA THR A 429 24.08 -4.31 33.15
C THR A 429 24.22 -4.63 34.64
N ILE A 430 23.50 -5.61 35.20
CA ILE A 430 23.74 -6.07 36.58
C ILE A 430 25.12 -6.73 36.70
N GLN A 431 25.56 -7.52 35.70
CA GLN A 431 26.92 -8.05 35.68
C GLN A 431 27.97 -6.94 35.64
N LEU A 432 27.80 -5.94 34.77
CA LEU A 432 28.70 -4.79 34.66
C LEU A 432 28.71 -3.91 35.95
N ALA A 433 27.55 -3.74 36.57
CA ALA A 433 27.43 -3.00 37.84
C ALA A 433 28.02 -3.79 39.02
N SER A 434 27.93 -5.12 39.00
CA SER A 434 28.52 -6.01 40.01
C SER A 434 30.05 -6.06 39.95
N SER A 435 30.65 -5.95 38.76
CA SER A 435 32.10 -5.88 38.61
C SER A 435 32.69 -4.53 39.04
N THR A 436 31.86 -3.49 39.14
CA THR A 436 32.28 -2.11 39.48
C THR A 436 31.89 -1.71 40.92
N GLY A 437 31.21 -2.58 41.67
CA GLY A 437 30.90 -2.39 43.09
C GLY A 437 29.82 -1.33 43.42
N ASN A 438 29.05 -0.87 42.43
CA ASN A 438 28.26 0.37 42.51
C ASN A 438 26.74 0.16 42.36
N MET A 439 26.16 -0.84 43.03
CA MET A 439 24.72 -1.14 42.89
C MET A 439 23.79 -0.04 43.47
N ASP A 440 24.26 0.74 44.44
CA ASP A 440 23.46 1.73 45.18
C ASP A 440 23.84 3.19 44.86
N ALA A 441 24.76 3.43 43.92
CA ALA A 441 25.15 4.78 43.54
C ALA A 441 24.13 5.41 42.57
N PRO A 442 23.88 6.74 42.67
CA PRO A 442 23.05 7.45 41.71
C PRO A 442 23.66 7.33 40.31
N ILE A 443 22.80 7.07 39.32
CA ILE A 443 23.19 6.78 37.94
C ILE A 443 23.70 8.06 37.29
N ASP A 444 24.95 8.06 36.87
CA ASP A 444 25.57 9.18 36.17
C ASP A 444 25.23 9.12 34.66
N GLN A 445 24.87 10.26 34.06
CA GLN A 445 24.45 10.34 32.64
C GLN A 445 25.57 9.97 31.66
N SER A 446 26.82 9.86 32.14
CA SER A 446 28.00 9.51 31.37
C SER A 446 28.16 8.00 31.10
N ILE A 447 27.51 7.13 31.90
CA ILE A 447 27.66 5.66 31.83
C ILE A 447 26.50 4.99 31.08
N PHE A 448 25.32 5.63 31.00
CA PHE A 448 24.13 5.06 30.38
C PHE A 448 23.49 6.11 29.45
N ASP A 449 23.73 5.97 28.15
CA ASP A 449 23.10 6.81 27.13
C ASP A 449 21.70 6.25 26.84
N VAL A 450 20.76 6.69 27.67
CA VAL A 450 19.36 6.21 27.73
C VAL A 450 18.74 6.06 26.34
N ASP A 451 18.99 7.00 25.43
CA ASP A 451 18.34 6.98 24.13
C ASP A 451 18.99 5.99 23.15
N LYS A 452 20.28 5.65 23.32
CA LYS A 452 21.02 4.72 22.45
C LYS A 452 20.86 3.27 22.89
N ASP A 453 20.98 3.02 24.20
CA ASP A 453 20.87 1.67 24.77
C ASP A 453 19.43 1.14 24.72
N ILE A 454 18.42 2.02 24.75
CA ILE A 454 17.01 1.61 24.57
C ILE A 454 16.72 1.25 23.10
N ASP A 455 17.36 1.92 22.14
CA ASP A 455 17.12 1.73 20.71
C ASP A 455 17.65 0.38 20.21
N ASP A 456 18.81 -0.07 20.71
CA ASP A 456 19.48 -1.31 20.29
C ASP A 456 18.79 -2.59 20.81
N LEU A 457 17.92 -2.49 21.84
CA LEU A 457 17.29 -3.64 22.49
C LEU A 457 15.82 -3.87 22.18
N LEU A 458 15.14 -2.87 21.62
CA LEU A 458 13.73 -3.00 21.29
C LEU A 458 13.57 -3.70 19.94
N HIS A 459 13.10 -4.94 19.99
CA HIS A 459 12.63 -5.61 18.78
C HIS A 459 11.41 -4.88 18.22
N VAL A 460 11.44 -4.69 16.91
CA VAL A 460 10.39 -4.02 16.14
C VAL A 460 9.12 -4.88 16.14
N GLU A 461 8.14 -4.50 16.95
CA GLU A 461 6.82 -5.12 16.94
C GLU A 461 5.81 -4.22 16.19
N VAL A 462 4.83 -4.81 15.52
CA VAL A 462 3.75 -4.05 14.85
C VAL A 462 2.45 -4.17 15.65
N LYS A 463 1.74 -3.05 15.84
CA LYS A 463 0.36 -3.08 16.33
C LYS A 463 -0.57 -3.14 15.12
N GLU A 464 -1.24 -4.28 14.93
CA GLU A 464 -2.24 -4.41 13.86
C GLU A 464 -3.42 -3.45 14.15
N GLN A 465 -3.73 -2.58 13.18
CA GLN A 465 -4.77 -1.55 13.29
C GLN A 465 -5.57 -1.46 11.99
N ARG A 466 -6.91 -1.52 12.09
CA ARG A 466 -7.84 -1.39 10.96
C ARG A 466 -8.07 0.05 10.52
N LEU A 467 -7.99 0.98 11.47
CA LEU A 467 -8.29 2.40 11.25
C LEU A 467 -7.36 3.04 10.20
N SER A 468 -6.11 2.58 10.11
CA SER A 468 -5.14 3.10 9.15
C SER A 468 -5.60 2.87 7.70
N ASN A 469 -5.94 1.63 7.38
CA ASN A 469 -6.44 1.25 6.05
C ASN A 469 -7.76 1.93 5.72
N LEU A 470 -8.68 2.02 6.70
CA LEU A 470 -9.96 2.71 6.48
C LEU A 470 -9.75 4.19 6.17
N LEU A 471 -8.92 4.90 6.95
CA LEU A 471 -8.60 6.30 6.72
C LEU A 471 -7.92 6.50 5.37
N GLN A 472 -6.96 5.64 5.02
CA GLN A 472 -6.30 5.68 3.72
C GLN A 472 -7.30 5.47 2.58
N ALA A 473 -8.15 4.44 2.64
CA ALA A 473 -9.14 4.18 1.60
C ALA A 473 -10.19 5.31 1.48
N MET A 474 -10.62 5.91 2.60
CA MET A 474 -11.47 7.09 2.59
C MET A 474 -10.77 8.31 1.97
N MET A 475 -9.48 8.52 2.25
CA MET A 475 -8.68 9.58 1.62
C MET A 475 -8.51 9.35 0.11
N VAL A 476 -8.35 8.09 -0.33
CA VAL A 476 -8.35 7.74 -1.76
C VAL A 476 -9.72 8.04 -2.39
N GLY A 477 -10.82 7.76 -1.69
CA GLY A 477 -12.16 8.17 -2.10
C GLY A 477 -12.31 9.69 -2.21
N ALA A 478 -11.76 10.45 -1.26
CA ALA A 478 -11.72 11.92 -1.34
C ALA A 478 -10.85 12.40 -2.51
N CYS A 479 -9.82 11.64 -2.90
CA CYS A 479 -8.99 11.90 -4.07
C CYS A 479 -9.82 11.91 -5.36
N VAL A 480 -10.85 11.06 -5.46
CA VAL A 480 -11.81 11.07 -6.59
C VAL A 480 -12.54 12.42 -6.69
N ALA A 481 -12.94 13.00 -5.56
CA ALA A 481 -13.54 14.33 -5.54
C ALA A 481 -12.50 15.44 -5.84
N ALA A 482 -11.25 15.23 -5.44
CA ALA A 482 -10.11 16.11 -5.71
C ALA A 482 -9.52 15.96 -7.12
N MET A 483 -10.11 15.15 -8.00
CA MET A 483 -9.64 14.96 -9.38
C MET A 483 -9.40 16.27 -10.15
N PRO A 484 -10.22 17.33 -10.02
CA PRO A 484 -9.94 18.62 -10.68
C PRO A 484 -8.62 19.26 -10.26
N VAL A 485 -8.18 19.00 -9.02
CA VAL A 485 -6.87 19.43 -8.51
C VAL A 485 -5.77 18.48 -8.98
N LEU A 486 -6.02 17.17 -9.01
CA LEU A 486 -5.04 16.18 -9.50
C LEU A 486 -4.71 16.37 -10.99
N LYS A 487 -5.66 16.85 -11.80
CA LYS A 487 -5.42 17.25 -13.20
C LYS A 487 -4.34 18.33 -13.36
N LYS A 488 -4.03 19.06 -12.28
CA LYS A 488 -2.98 20.08 -12.30
C LYS A 488 -1.58 19.49 -12.20
N ILE A 489 -1.46 18.22 -11.81
CA ILE A 489 -0.18 17.51 -11.69
C ILE A 489 0.30 17.12 -13.11
N PRO A 490 1.56 17.40 -13.47
CA PRO A 490 2.14 16.94 -14.73
C PRO A 490 2.25 15.42 -14.75
N THR A 491 1.99 14.82 -15.90
CA THR A 491 2.19 13.38 -16.13
C THR A 491 3.65 12.96 -15.96
N SER A 492 4.60 13.87 -16.23
CA SER A 492 6.03 13.65 -16.06
C SER A 492 6.52 13.63 -14.60
N VAL A 493 5.71 14.13 -13.67
CA VAL A 493 5.98 14.08 -12.22
C VAL A 493 5.45 12.78 -11.61
N LEU A 494 4.42 12.19 -12.20
CA LEU A 494 3.89 10.87 -11.81
C LEU A 494 4.80 9.75 -12.35
#